data_AF-A0A821FK14-F1
#
_entry.id   AF-A0A821FK14-F1
#
_cell.length_a   1.000
_cell.length_b   1.000
_cell.length_c   1.000
_cell.angle_alpha   90.00
_cell.angle_beta   90.00
_cell.angle_gamma   90.00
#
_symmetry.space_group_name_H-M   'P 1'
#
loop_
_entity.id
_entity.type
_entity.pdbx_description
1 polymer ?
#
loop_
_entity_poly.entity_id
_entity_poly.type
_entity_poly.pdbx_seq_one_letter_code
_entity_poly.pdbx_strand_id
1 'polypeptide(L)'
;MQILSIVAMEKPRSTKGEDIRDEKVKVLRSVRPIKLEDVVIGQYVGDKKSTDPERQQGYLEDKGVPKDSTTPTYAQVILSINNERWAGVPFILRAGIIINSTK
;
A
#
# COMPACT_ATOMS: atom_id res chain seq x y z
N MET A 1 -6.37 -4.01 0.04
CA MET A 1 -7.14 -3.27 -0.99
C MET A 1 -8.58 -2.89 -0.59
N GLN A 2 -9.01 -3.10 0.66
CA GLN A 2 -10.41 -2.86 1.05
C GLN A 2 -10.80 -1.38 1.02
N ILE A 3 -9.96 -0.49 1.57
CA ILE A 3 -10.23 0.97 1.57
C ILE A 3 -10.33 1.48 0.13
N LEU A 4 -9.38 1.11 -0.74
CA LEU A 4 -9.42 1.45 -2.16
C LEU A 4 -10.75 1.03 -2.81
N SER A 5 -11.19 -0.20 -2.57
CA SER A 5 -12.42 -0.71 -3.18
C SER A 5 -13.67 0.06 -2.75
N ILE A 6 -13.72 0.57 -1.50
CA ILE A 6 -14.84 1.38 -1.02
C ILE A 6 -14.81 2.79 -1.63
N VAL A 7 -13.61 3.38 -1.74
CA VAL A 7 -13.44 4.73 -2.29
C VAL A 7 -13.72 4.76 -3.80
N ALA A 8 -13.33 3.70 -4.51
CA ALA A 8 -13.31 3.71 -5.97
C ALA A 8 -14.50 2.97 -6.62
N MET A 9 -15.30 2.20 -5.87
CA MET A 9 -16.46 1.50 -6.43
C MET A 9 -17.52 2.47 -6.99
N GLU A 10 -18.33 1.96 -7.92
CA GLU A 10 -19.53 2.66 -8.36
C GLU A 10 -20.62 2.61 -7.27
N LYS A 11 -21.67 3.42 -7.45
CA LYS A 11 -22.84 3.36 -6.58
C LYS A 11 -23.50 1.97 -6.70
N PRO A 12 -23.63 1.20 -5.61
CA PRO A 12 -24.28 -0.09 -5.66
C PRO A 12 -25.79 0.06 -5.88
N ARG A 13 -26.40 -1.00 -6.42
CA ARG A 13 -27.85 -1.06 -6.68
C ARG A 13 -28.69 -0.88 -5.41
N SER A 14 -28.19 -1.39 -4.29
CA SER A 14 -28.78 -1.20 -2.97
C SER A 14 -27.69 -1.22 -1.88
N THR A 15 -28.09 -1.06 -0.62
CA THR A 15 -27.19 -1.17 0.54
C THR A 15 -27.05 -2.61 1.06
N LYS A 16 -27.60 -3.60 0.34
CA LYS A 16 -27.37 -5.01 0.66
C LYS A 16 -25.91 -5.36 0.49
N GLY A 17 -25.40 -6.25 1.36
CA GLY A 17 -23.99 -6.61 1.40
C GLY A 17 -23.47 -7.19 0.08
N GLU A 18 -24.30 -7.97 -0.63
CA GLU A 18 -23.96 -8.56 -1.93
C GLU A 18 -23.77 -7.48 -3.00
N ASP A 19 -24.72 -6.55 -3.14
CA ASP A 19 -24.63 -5.45 -4.12
C ASP A 19 -23.38 -4.58 -3.89
N ILE A 20 -23.04 -4.31 -2.62
CA ILE A 20 -21.79 -3.57 -2.28
C ILE A 20 -20.56 -4.39 -2.65
N ARG A 21 -20.56 -5.70 -2.37
CA ARG A 21 -19.44 -6.58 -2.66
C ARG A 21 -19.21 -6.69 -4.17
N ASP A 22 -20.27 -6.74 -4.96
CA ASP A 22 -20.19 -6.81 -6.41
C ASP A 22 -19.50 -5.57 -6.99
N GLU A 23 -19.86 -4.37 -6.55
CA GLU A 23 -19.20 -3.14 -7.01
C GLU A 23 -17.74 -3.03 -6.53
N LYS A 24 -17.43 -3.53 -5.32
CA LYS A 24 -16.02 -3.65 -4.86
C LYS A 24 -15.21 -4.60 -5.73
N VAL A 25 -15.74 -5.76 -6.08
CA VAL A 25 -15.04 -6.73 -6.94
C VAL A 25 -14.88 -6.17 -8.35
N LYS A 26 -15.91 -5.49 -8.88
CA LYS A 26 -15.87 -4.86 -10.20
C LYS A 26 -14.76 -3.82 -10.32
N VAL A 27 -14.59 -2.96 -9.31
CA VAL A 27 -13.49 -1.98 -9.33
C VAL A 27 -12.12 -2.66 -9.22
N LEU A 28 -11.98 -3.70 -8.38
CA LEU A 28 -10.71 -4.43 -8.25
C LEU A 28 -10.32 -5.14 -9.55
N ARG A 29 -11.29 -5.67 -10.31
CA ARG A 29 -11.06 -6.25 -11.65
C ARG A 29 -10.63 -5.20 -12.68
N SER A 30 -10.92 -3.93 -12.44
CA SER A 30 -10.56 -2.81 -13.32
C SER A 30 -9.18 -2.24 -12.98
N VAL A 31 -8.54 -2.67 -11.88
CA VAL A 31 -7.18 -2.24 -11.53
C VAL A 31 -6.20 -2.87 -12.52
N ARG A 32 -5.38 -2.04 -13.17
CA ARG A 32 -4.33 -2.53 -14.07
C ARG A 32 -3.27 -3.31 -13.29
N PRO A 33 -2.67 -4.37 -13.87
CA PRO A 33 -1.50 -5.01 -13.28
C PRO A 33 -0.40 -4.00 -12.96
N ILE A 34 0.19 -4.13 -11.78
CA ILE A 34 1.24 -3.23 -11.30
C ILE A 34 2.53 -3.53 -12.05
N LYS A 35 3.22 -2.47 -12.50
CA LYS A 35 4.56 -2.56 -13.09
C LYS A 35 5.62 -2.09 -12.10
N LEU A 36 6.86 -2.53 -12.27
CA LEU A 36 7.97 -2.11 -11.40
C LEU A 36 8.24 -0.60 -11.46
N GLU A 37 8.00 0.05 -12.59
CA GLU A 37 8.11 1.52 -12.74
C GLU A 37 7.13 2.29 -11.85
N ASP A 38 6.02 1.67 -11.45
CA ASP A 38 4.97 2.26 -10.61
C ASP A 38 5.20 1.97 -9.11
N VAL A 39 6.31 1.32 -8.76
CA VAL A 39 6.59 0.80 -7.41
C VAL A 39 7.88 1.37 -6.87
N VAL A 40 7.80 1.92 -5.65
CA VAL A 40 8.96 2.26 -4.84
C VAL A 40 8.91 1.41 -3.58
N ILE A 41 9.94 0.60 -3.36
CA ILE A 41 10.12 -0.14 -2.11
C ILE A 41 11.32 0.40 -1.34
N GLY A 42 11.29 0.23 -0.03
CA GLY A 42 12.38 0.61 0.85
C GLY A 42 12.51 -0.35 2.02
N GLN A 43 13.69 -0.35 2.62
CA GLN A 43 14.00 -1.06 3.85
C GLN A 43 14.60 -0.04 4.82
N TYR A 44 14.06 0.07 6.05
CA TYR A 44 14.52 1.08 7.00
C TYR A 44 15.91 0.74 7.55
N VAL A 45 16.68 1.79 7.81
CA VAL A 45 17.99 1.72 8.47
C VAL A 45 17.90 2.45 9.80
N GLY A 46 18.75 2.06 10.75
CA GLY A 46 18.76 2.66 12.09
C GLY A 46 19.22 4.11 12.07
N ASP A 47 18.52 4.97 12.80
CA ASP A 47 18.93 6.34 13.08
C ASP A 47 19.67 6.41 14.43
N LYS A 48 21.01 6.40 14.36
CA LYS A 48 21.88 6.50 15.54
C LYS A 48 21.72 7.78 16.35
N LYS A 49 21.08 8.81 15.79
CA LYS A 49 20.81 10.08 16.47
C LYS A 49 19.42 10.11 17.12
N SER A 50 18.58 9.11 16.85
CA SER A 50 17.26 9.01 17.46
C SER A 50 17.36 8.77 18.96
N THR A 51 16.50 9.44 19.73
CA THR A 51 16.32 9.16 21.16
C THR A 51 15.42 7.95 21.42
N ASP A 52 14.70 7.48 20.39
CA ASP A 52 13.85 6.30 20.43
C ASP A 52 14.70 5.03 20.14
N PRO A 53 14.84 4.09 21.11
CA PRO A 53 15.64 2.87 20.95
C PRO A 53 15.19 1.99 19.78
N GLU A 54 13.90 1.94 19.45
CA GLU A 54 13.40 1.11 18.34
C GLU A 54 13.85 1.66 16.98
N ARG A 55 14.07 2.97 16.90
CA ARG A 55 14.54 3.64 15.68
C ARG A 55 16.05 3.61 15.52
N GLN A 56 16.81 3.30 16.57
CA GLN A 56 18.27 3.27 16.53
C GLN A 56 18.81 2.07 15.75
N GLN A 57 18.07 0.96 15.73
CA GLN A 57 18.46 -0.27 15.06
C GLN A 57 17.81 -0.37 13.67
N GLY A 58 18.55 -0.87 12.69
CA GLY A 58 18.05 -1.14 11.34
C GLY A 58 17.35 -2.50 11.22
N TYR A 59 16.57 -2.71 10.15
CA TYR A 59 15.87 -3.98 9.91
C TYR A 59 16.81 -5.19 9.88
N LEU A 60 17.98 -5.06 9.24
CA LEU A 60 19.00 -6.12 9.17
C LEU A 60 19.76 -6.34 10.49
N GLU A 61 19.61 -5.45 11.47
CA GLU A 61 20.27 -5.56 12.78
C GLU A 61 19.46 -6.43 13.74
N ASP A 62 18.16 -6.64 13.48
CA ASP A 62 17.32 -7.58 14.22
C ASP A 62 17.89 -9.01 14.15
N LYS A 63 17.93 -9.70 15.29
CA LYS A 63 18.44 -11.07 15.42
C LYS A 63 17.61 -12.08 14.62
N GLY A 64 16.33 -11.79 14.37
CA GLY A 64 15.43 -12.65 13.59
C GLY A 64 15.57 -12.50 12.08
N VAL A 65 16.35 -11.53 11.59
CA VAL A 65 16.41 -11.15 10.17
C VAL A 65 17.75 -11.59 9.55
N PRO A 66 17.73 -12.31 8.41
CA PRO A 66 18.95 -12.62 7.65
C PRO A 66 19.68 -11.34 7.22
N LYS A 67 21.02 -11.34 7.29
CA LYS A 67 21.83 -10.14 6.99
C LYS A 67 21.78 -9.72 5.52
N ASP A 68 21.36 -10.61 4.63
CA ASP A 68 21.17 -10.40 3.19
C ASP A 68 19.68 -10.24 2.81
N SER A 69 18.78 -10.07 3.78
CA SER A 69 17.35 -9.93 3.54
C SER A 69 17.01 -8.72 2.67
N THR A 70 16.24 -8.95 1.62
CA THR A 70 15.71 -7.91 0.73
C THR A 70 14.23 -7.60 1.01
N THR A 71 13.69 -8.06 2.15
CA THR A 71 12.29 -7.83 2.52
C THR A 71 12.02 -6.33 2.67
N PRO A 72 11.04 -5.79 1.94
CA PRO A 72 10.69 -4.38 2.02
C PRO A 72 9.93 -4.09 3.32
N THR A 73 10.33 -3.02 4.02
CA THR A 73 9.63 -2.49 5.20
C THR A 73 8.79 -1.25 4.86
N TYR A 74 8.89 -0.78 3.62
CA TYR A 74 8.15 0.32 3.04
C TYR A 74 7.79 -0.02 1.59
N ALA A 75 6.58 0.33 1.18
CA ALA A 75 6.16 0.28 -0.21
C ALA A 75 5.25 1.46 -0.54
N GLN A 76 5.47 2.04 -1.72
CA GLN A 76 4.58 2.96 -2.38
C GLN A 76 4.28 2.43 -3.77
N VAL A 77 2.99 2.38 -4.14
CA VAL A 77 2.53 1.85 -5.41
C VAL A 77 1.54 2.83 -6.03
N ILE A 78 1.73 3.13 -7.31
CA ILE A 78 0.76 3.86 -8.12
C ILE A 78 -0.15 2.83 -8.80
N LEU A 79 -1.45 2.95 -8.57
CA LEU A 79 -2.47 2.13 -9.23
C LEU A 79 -3.25 2.99 -10.21
N SER A 80 -3.70 2.35 -11.28
CA SER A 80 -4.65 2.95 -12.23
C SER A 80 -5.85 2.04 -12.37
N ILE A 81 -7.04 2.65 -12.30
CA ILE A 81 -8.31 1.95 -12.43
C ILE A 81 -8.85 2.24 -13.82
N ASN A 82 -8.97 1.21 -14.65
CA ASN A 82 -9.45 1.31 -16.01
C ASN A 82 -10.99 1.26 -16.05
N ASN A 83 -11.62 2.36 -15.66
CA ASN A 83 -13.05 2.59 -15.85
C ASN A 83 -13.32 4.06 -16.19
N GLU A 84 -14.55 4.40 -16.58
CA GLU A 84 -14.90 5.77 -16.99
C GLU A 84 -14.71 6.78 -15.85
N ARG A 85 -15.09 6.43 -14.62
CA ARG A 85 -15.02 7.31 -13.46
C ARG A 85 -13.59 7.74 -13.11
N TRP A 86 -12.63 6.83 -13.21
CA TRP A 86 -11.25 7.01 -12.74
C TRP A 86 -10.21 7.01 -13.87
N ALA A 87 -10.66 7.17 -15.12
CA ALA A 87 -9.78 7.29 -16.27
C ALA A 87 -8.75 8.41 -16.05
N GLY A 88 -7.46 8.05 -16.12
CA GLY A 88 -6.36 8.99 -15.95
C GLY A 88 -6.05 9.40 -14.50
N VAL A 89 -6.80 8.94 -13.50
CA VAL A 89 -6.57 9.30 -12.09
C VAL A 89 -5.63 8.29 -11.42
N PRO A 90 -4.46 8.72 -10.90
CA PRO A 90 -3.56 7.83 -10.18
C PRO A 90 -4.01 7.63 -8.72
N PHE A 91 -4.01 6.39 -8.25
CA PHE A 91 -4.23 6.02 -6.86
C PHE A 91 -2.91 5.64 -6.21
N ILE A 92 -2.43 6.45 -5.26
CA ILE A 92 -1.17 6.19 -4.56
C ILE A 92 -1.46 5.45 -3.27
N LEU A 93 -0.94 4.23 -3.14
CA LEU A 93 -0.97 3.47 -1.90
C LEU A 93 0.42 3.53 -1.28
N ARG A 94 0.49 3.89 -0.01
CA ARG A 94 1.73 3.95 0.76
C ARG A 94 1.53 3.19 2.07
N ALA A 95 2.48 2.32 2.40
CA ALA A 95 2.51 1.62 3.68
C ALA A 95 3.97 1.40 4.10
N GLY A 96 4.22 1.42 5.40
CA GLY A 96 5.52 1.07 5.95
C GLY A 96 5.54 1.11 7.47
N ILE A 97 6.56 0.47 8.03
CA ILE A 97 6.85 0.47 9.46
C ILE A 97 8.02 1.41 9.77
N ILE A 98 8.09 1.91 11.01
CA ILE A 98 9.13 2.86 11.45
C ILE A 98 9.19 4.10 10.54
N ILE A 99 8.07 4.82 10.47
CA ILE A 99 7.91 6.07 9.72
C ILE A 99 7.74 7.26 10.67
N ASN A 100 8.02 8.49 10.18
CA ASN A 100 8.05 9.70 11.00
C ASN A 100 6.79 9.94 11.85
N SER A 101 5.62 9.53 11.36
CA SER A 101 4.34 9.67 12.06
C SER A 101 3.38 8.53 11.72
N THR A 102 2.66 8.03 12.72
CA THR A 102 1.52 7.14 12.54
C THR A 102 0.33 7.93 11.98
N LYS A 103 -0.24 7.49 10.85
CA LYS A 103 -1.44 8.07 10.22
C LYS A 103 -2.32 6.98 9.63
#